data_AF-A0ABD1GKX0-F1
#
_entry.id   AF-A0ABD1GKX0-F1
#
_cell.length_a   1.000
_cell.length_b   1.000
_cell.length_c   1.000
_cell.angle_alpha   90.00
_cell.angle_beta   90.00
_cell.angle_gamma   90.00
#
_symmetry.space_group_name_H-M   'P 1'
#
loop_
_entity.id
_entity.type
_entity.pdbx_description
1 polymer ?
#
loop_
_entity_poly.entity_id
_entity_poly.type
_entity_poly.pdbx_seq_one_letter_code
_entity_poly.pdbx_strand_id
1 'polypeptide(L)'
;MFLFSLILSFLSLSIYILLRRTGQRRGRLPPGNLGLPLIGETLQLISAYKTENPEPFIDDRVGRYGSVFTTHLFGEPTVFSADPETNRLILQNEGRLFESSYPGSISNLLGRHSLLLMKGSLHKRMHSLTTSFANSAIIRDHLLLDIDRLVRLNMESWTGRVLLMEEAKKITFQLTVKQLMSFDPCEWTENLMKEYMLVIEGFFTIPLPIFSATYRRAIQARRKVAEALSLVVRDRRRATERGEIKNDMLAALVDEQGGFSDEQIVDFMLALLVAGYETTSTIMTLAVKFLTETPLALVQLKDWDNSIYGSGTKVINNMR
;
A
#
# COMPACT_ATOMS: atom_id res chain seq x y z
N MET A 1 17.75 -15.58 43.14
CA MET A 1 16.71 -14.61 43.58
C MET A 1 17.12 -13.15 43.39
N PHE A 2 18.34 -12.73 43.76
CA PHE A 2 18.78 -11.33 43.65
C PHE A 2 18.69 -10.74 42.24
N LEU A 3 19.16 -11.46 41.22
CA LEU A 3 19.11 -10.99 39.82
C LEU A 3 17.66 -10.75 39.33
N PHE A 4 16.74 -11.62 39.72
CA PHE A 4 15.32 -11.54 39.35
C PHE A 4 14.63 -10.35 40.01
N SER A 5 14.94 -10.09 41.30
CA SER A 5 14.45 -8.91 42.03
C SER A 5 14.96 -7.60 41.42
N LEU A 6 16.23 -7.57 40.98
CA LEU A 6 16.82 -6.40 40.31
C LEU A 6 16.19 -6.13 38.94
N ILE A 7 15.86 -7.17 38.18
CA ILE A 7 15.16 -7.03 36.90
C ILE A 7 13.74 -6.49 37.13
N LEU A 8 13.01 -7.02 38.12
CA LEU A 8 11.66 -6.55 38.48
C LEU A 8 11.66 -5.10 38.97
N SER A 9 12.63 -4.71 39.81
CA SER A 9 12.73 -3.34 40.29
C SER A 9 13.08 -2.38 39.16
N PHE A 10 14.00 -2.76 38.26
CA PHE A 10 14.33 -1.97 37.07
C PHE A 10 13.15 -1.87 36.11
N LEU A 11 12.38 -2.96 35.90
CA LEU A 11 11.17 -2.93 35.09
C LEU A 11 10.12 -2.00 35.71
N SER A 12 9.90 -2.10 37.03
CA SER A 12 8.94 -1.27 37.76
C SER A 12 9.32 0.21 37.75
N LEU A 13 10.62 0.52 37.86
CA LEU A 13 11.14 1.88 37.79
C LEU A 13 11.07 2.43 36.37
N SER A 14 11.35 1.60 35.36
CA SER A 14 11.20 1.95 33.95
C SER A 14 9.74 2.23 33.60
N ILE A 15 8.82 1.37 34.05
CA ILE A 15 7.36 1.56 33.93
C ILE A 15 6.94 2.84 34.65
N TYR A 16 7.41 3.08 35.87
CA TYR A 16 7.10 4.28 36.65
C TYR A 16 7.58 5.56 35.96
N ILE A 17 8.79 5.56 35.39
CA ILE A 17 9.34 6.69 34.64
C ILE A 17 8.56 6.91 33.34
N LEU A 18 8.13 5.85 32.65
CA LEU A 18 7.25 5.91 31.48
C LEU A 18 5.87 6.48 31.83
N LEU A 19 5.26 6.04 32.93
CA LEU A 19 4.00 6.56 33.45
C LEU A 19 4.11 8.04 33.88
N ARG A 20 5.25 8.45 34.44
CA ARG A 20 5.49 9.88 34.74
C ARG A 20 5.70 10.73 33.49
N ARG A 21 6.41 10.23 32.48
CA ARG A 21 6.62 10.95 31.22
C ARG A 21 5.33 11.12 30.43
N THR A 22 4.42 10.15 30.47
CA THR A 22 3.07 10.28 29.89
C THR A 22 2.22 11.31 30.64
N GLY A 23 2.40 11.45 31.95
CA GLY A 23 1.67 12.45 32.76
C GLY A 23 2.13 13.91 32.64
N GLN A 24 3.36 14.19 32.17
CA GLN A 24 3.94 15.55 32.21
C GLN A 24 3.72 16.42 30.97
N ARG A 25 3.13 15.92 29.88
CA ARG A 25 2.80 16.74 28.68
C ARG A 25 1.38 17.33 28.70
N ARG A 26 0.93 17.85 29.84
CA ARG A 26 -0.38 18.56 29.95
C ARG A 26 -0.30 20.00 29.41
N GLY A 27 0.09 20.15 28.15
CA GLY A 27 -0.09 21.38 27.38
C GLY A 27 -1.01 21.08 26.19
N ARG A 28 -2.23 21.65 26.21
CA ARG A 28 -3.24 21.73 25.12
C ARG A 28 -3.26 20.59 24.07
N LEU A 29 -3.14 19.34 24.47
CA LEU A 29 -3.42 18.21 23.57
C LEU A 29 -4.93 18.04 23.42
N PRO A 30 -5.43 17.57 22.26
CA PRO A 30 -6.82 17.15 22.12
C PRO A 30 -7.21 16.11 23.18
N PRO A 31 -8.49 16.04 23.57
CA PRO A 31 -8.97 15.01 24.50
C PRO A 31 -8.67 13.61 23.97
N GLY A 32 -8.57 12.61 24.84
CA GLY A 32 -8.36 11.23 24.39
C GLY A 32 -7.72 10.32 25.43
N ASN A 33 -7.32 9.12 25.00
CA ASN A 33 -6.78 8.06 25.85
C ASN A 33 -5.50 7.46 25.24
N LEU A 34 -4.40 7.50 25.98
CA LEU A 34 -3.13 6.90 25.55
C LEU A 34 -3.08 5.37 25.73
N GLY A 35 -4.12 4.74 26.28
CA GLY A 35 -4.18 3.28 26.41
C GLY A 35 -3.11 2.69 27.32
N LEU A 36 -2.65 1.46 26.99
CA LEU A 36 -1.65 0.75 27.77
C LEU A 36 -0.25 1.39 27.63
N PRO A 37 0.63 1.31 28.64
CA PRO A 37 2.01 1.77 28.50
C PRO A 37 2.71 1.09 27.30
N LEU A 38 3.48 1.87 26.53
CA LEU A 38 4.26 1.46 25.34
C LEU A 38 3.46 1.00 24.11
N ILE A 39 2.36 0.27 24.30
CA ILE A 39 1.58 -0.33 23.20
C ILE A 39 0.37 0.54 22.86
N GLY A 40 -0.17 1.27 23.84
CA GLY A 40 -1.34 2.10 23.68
C GLY A 40 -2.58 1.30 23.28
N GLU A 41 -3.21 1.71 22.20
CA GLU A 41 -4.41 1.08 21.62
C GLU A 41 -4.07 0.26 20.36
N THR A 42 -2.79 0.06 20.06
CA THR A 42 -2.31 -0.60 18.82
C THR A 42 -2.91 -1.98 18.60
N LEU A 43 -3.02 -2.81 19.64
CA LEU A 43 -3.59 -4.16 19.51
C LEU A 43 -5.08 -4.12 19.22
N GLN A 44 -5.80 -3.14 19.76
CA GLN A 44 -7.23 -2.94 19.48
C GLN A 44 -7.43 -2.48 18.04
N LEU A 45 -6.58 -1.55 17.55
CA LEU A 45 -6.55 -1.14 16.15
C LEU A 45 -6.28 -2.32 15.22
N ILE A 46 -5.20 -3.08 15.45
CA ILE A 46 -4.85 -4.25 14.65
C ILE A 46 -5.99 -5.30 14.69
N SER A 47 -6.62 -5.49 15.84
CA SER A 47 -7.76 -6.40 15.96
C SER A 47 -8.99 -5.91 15.18
N ALA A 48 -9.26 -4.61 15.19
CA ALA A 48 -10.38 -4.02 14.44
C ALA A 48 -10.19 -4.20 12.93
N TYR A 49 -8.99 -3.97 12.40
CA TYR A 49 -8.68 -4.21 10.97
C TYR A 49 -8.66 -5.69 10.55
N LYS A 50 -8.88 -6.62 11.49
CA LYS A 50 -9.08 -8.05 11.20
C LYS A 50 -10.54 -8.47 11.21
N THR A 51 -11.47 -7.56 11.51
CA THR A 51 -12.91 -7.82 11.44
C THR A 51 -13.47 -7.33 10.09
N GLU A 52 -14.73 -7.71 9.80
CA GLU A 52 -15.44 -7.24 8.61
C GLU A 52 -15.78 -5.74 8.66
N ASN A 53 -15.82 -5.15 9.86
CA ASN A 53 -16.14 -3.74 10.07
C ASN A 53 -15.17 -3.12 11.11
N PRO A 54 -14.09 -2.45 10.66
CA PRO A 54 -13.14 -1.79 11.55
C PRO A 54 -13.63 -0.42 12.06
N GLU A 55 -14.63 0.19 11.43
CA GLU A 55 -15.11 1.56 11.70
C GLU A 55 -15.46 1.83 13.18
N PRO A 56 -16.08 0.90 13.93
CA PRO A 56 -16.40 1.13 15.35
C PRO A 56 -15.20 1.52 16.21
N PHE A 57 -13.98 1.12 15.84
CA PHE A 57 -12.79 1.55 16.58
C PHE A 57 -12.61 3.08 16.52
N ILE A 58 -12.83 3.70 15.37
CA ILE A 58 -12.73 5.15 15.20
C ILE A 58 -14.02 5.84 15.65
N ASP A 59 -15.18 5.33 15.27
CA ASP A 59 -16.48 5.93 15.59
C ASP A 59 -16.69 6.10 17.09
N ASP A 60 -16.34 5.09 17.89
CA ASP A 60 -16.44 5.16 19.35
C ASP A 60 -15.57 6.27 19.94
N ARG A 61 -14.40 6.53 19.35
CA ARG A 61 -13.46 7.55 19.83
C ARG A 61 -13.90 8.93 19.40
N VAL A 62 -14.40 9.07 18.17
CA VAL A 62 -15.02 10.31 17.69
C VAL A 62 -16.23 10.68 18.54
N GLY A 63 -17.10 9.71 18.87
CA GLY A 63 -18.26 9.94 19.72
C GLY A 63 -17.91 10.35 21.16
N ARG A 64 -16.78 9.88 21.70
CA ARG A 64 -16.35 10.19 23.08
C ARG A 64 -15.48 11.43 23.21
N TYR A 65 -14.62 11.70 22.23
CA TYR A 65 -13.55 12.70 22.32
C TYR A 65 -13.67 13.82 21.26
N GLY A 66 -14.55 13.68 20.27
CA GLY A 66 -14.67 14.61 19.15
C GLY A 66 -13.83 14.20 17.93
N SER A 67 -13.95 14.96 16.84
CA SER A 67 -13.31 14.66 15.54
C SER A 67 -11.78 14.72 15.58
N VAL A 68 -11.18 15.37 16.58
CA VAL A 68 -9.73 15.40 16.80
C VAL A 68 -9.44 14.94 18.21
N PHE A 69 -8.68 13.85 18.35
CA PHE A 69 -8.41 13.24 19.65
C PHE A 69 -6.99 12.66 19.77
N THR A 70 -6.53 12.45 21.00
CA THR A 70 -5.21 11.86 21.29
C THR A 70 -5.35 10.36 21.60
N THR A 71 -4.49 9.54 21.00
CA THR A 71 -4.31 8.11 21.28
C THR A 71 -2.82 7.75 21.31
N HIS A 72 -2.49 6.47 21.43
CA HIS A 72 -1.13 5.96 21.32
C HIS A 72 -1.15 4.72 20.43
N LEU A 73 -0.49 4.83 19.28
CA LEU A 73 -0.52 3.81 18.22
C LEU A 73 0.91 3.56 17.74
N PHE A 74 1.23 2.29 17.48
CA PHE A 74 2.51 1.85 16.92
C PHE A 74 3.76 2.34 17.69
N GLY A 75 3.64 2.50 19.01
CA GLY A 75 4.75 2.94 19.87
C GLY A 75 4.81 4.47 20.09
N GLU A 76 3.92 5.24 19.46
CA GLU A 76 3.98 6.71 19.49
C GLU A 76 2.66 7.35 19.95
N PRO A 77 2.71 8.40 20.80
CA PRO A 77 1.57 9.27 21.04
C PRO A 77 1.10 9.89 19.72
N THR A 78 -0.17 9.70 19.38
CA THR A 78 -0.73 10.03 18.07
C THR A 78 -1.94 10.94 18.23
N VAL A 79 -2.01 12.03 17.46
CA VAL A 79 -3.25 12.81 17.30
C VAL A 79 -3.98 12.27 16.08
N PHE A 80 -5.19 11.76 16.28
CA PHE A 80 -6.06 11.29 15.21
C PHE A 80 -7.02 12.40 14.79
N SER A 81 -7.25 12.54 13.49
CA SER A 81 -8.14 13.56 12.92
C SER A 81 -9.13 12.95 11.93
N ALA A 82 -10.40 12.96 12.31
CA ALA A 82 -11.56 12.76 11.44
C ALA A 82 -12.14 14.10 10.94
N ASP A 83 -11.44 15.22 11.21
CA ASP A 83 -11.86 16.58 10.85
C ASP A 83 -11.35 16.99 9.46
N PRO A 84 -12.23 17.29 8.48
CA PRO A 84 -11.81 17.58 7.10
C PRO A 84 -10.88 18.79 6.98
N GLU A 85 -11.12 19.85 7.75
CA GLU A 85 -10.36 21.09 7.76
C GLU A 85 -8.95 20.87 8.30
N THR A 86 -8.84 20.13 9.41
CA THR A 86 -7.56 19.70 9.98
C THR A 86 -6.81 18.81 8.98
N ASN A 87 -7.48 17.85 8.35
CA ASN A 87 -6.87 16.97 7.35
C ASN A 87 -6.36 17.74 6.13
N ARG A 88 -7.12 18.73 5.64
CA ARG A 88 -6.69 19.62 4.57
C ARG A 88 -5.44 20.41 4.96
N LEU A 89 -5.41 20.97 6.17
CA LEU A 89 -4.25 21.71 6.67
C LEU A 89 -3.00 20.82 6.74
N ILE A 90 -3.14 19.57 7.21
CA ILE A 90 -2.04 18.60 7.26
C ILE A 90 -1.50 18.34 5.85
N LEU A 91 -2.37 17.94 4.92
CA LEU A 91 -1.98 17.58 3.56
C LEU A 91 -1.37 18.76 2.78
N GLN A 92 -1.85 19.99 3.01
CA GLN A 92 -1.31 21.20 2.36
C GLN A 92 0.05 21.65 2.93
N ASN A 93 0.45 21.15 4.10
CA ASN A 93 1.69 21.55 4.77
C ASN A 93 2.71 20.39 4.90
N GLU A 94 2.58 19.35 4.07
CA GLU A 94 3.57 18.28 3.95
C GLU A 94 4.95 18.83 3.56
N GLY A 95 5.99 18.39 4.26
CA GLY A 95 7.37 18.88 4.12
C GLY A 95 7.64 20.25 4.75
N ARG A 96 6.65 20.88 5.41
CA ARG A 96 6.80 22.15 6.15
C ARG A 96 6.48 22.01 7.63
N LEU A 97 5.22 21.66 7.93
CA LEU A 97 4.72 21.49 9.31
C LEU A 97 4.53 20.00 9.65
N PHE A 98 4.24 19.20 8.63
CA PHE A 98 4.03 17.77 8.74
C PHE A 98 5.00 17.03 7.82
N GLU A 99 5.20 15.76 8.13
CA GLU A 99 6.03 14.87 7.33
C GLU A 99 5.44 13.46 7.39
N SER A 100 5.39 12.81 6.23
CA SER A 100 4.97 11.43 6.08
C SER A 100 5.78 10.52 6.99
N SER A 101 5.08 9.82 7.88
CA SER A 101 5.67 8.90 8.85
C SER A 101 4.78 7.67 8.98
N TYR A 102 5.32 6.53 8.58
CA TYR A 102 4.60 5.25 8.58
C TYR A 102 5.11 4.32 9.68
N PRO A 103 4.23 3.47 10.25
CA PRO A 103 4.63 2.44 11.20
C PRO A 103 5.82 1.62 10.71
N GLY A 104 6.67 1.19 11.65
CA GLY A 104 7.87 0.41 11.33
C GLY A 104 7.57 -0.87 10.52
N SER A 105 6.39 -1.46 10.68
CA SER A 105 5.96 -2.62 9.89
C SER A 105 5.90 -2.32 8.40
N ILE A 106 5.34 -1.19 8.00
CA ILE A 106 5.25 -0.73 6.62
C ILE A 106 6.62 -0.27 6.14
N SER A 107 7.27 0.60 6.92
CA SER A 107 8.54 1.23 6.54
C SER A 107 9.66 0.21 6.29
N ASN A 108 9.77 -0.81 7.14
CA ASN A 108 10.78 -1.86 6.98
C ASN A 108 10.52 -2.78 5.78
N LEU A 109 9.25 -3.04 5.47
CA LEU A 109 8.88 -3.94 4.38
C LEU A 109 8.97 -3.26 3.01
N LEU A 110 8.61 -1.98 2.93
CA LEU A 110 8.74 -1.18 1.71
C LEU A 110 10.19 -0.80 1.38
N GLY A 111 11.04 -0.69 2.40
CA GLY A 111 12.42 -0.25 2.24
C GLY A 111 12.58 1.26 2.30
N ARG A 112 13.78 1.68 2.70
CA ARG A 112 14.14 3.08 3.01
C ARG A 112 14.08 4.00 1.80
N HIS A 113 14.17 3.44 0.58
CA HIS A 113 14.06 4.18 -0.67
C HIS A 113 12.70 3.98 -1.34
N SER A 114 11.67 3.57 -0.60
CA SER A 114 10.30 3.59 -1.11
C SER A 114 9.79 5.02 -1.28
N LEU A 115 8.93 5.24 -2.27
CA LEU A 115 8.35 6.56 -2.54
C LEU A 115 7.61 7.13 -1.30
N LEU A 116 7.05 6.27 -0.46
CA LEU A 116 6.36 6.66 0.79
C LEU A 116 7.29 7.19 1.89
N LEU A 117 8.59 6.85 1.86
CA LEU A 117 9.56 7.22 2.89
C LEU A 117 10.61 8.21 2.40
N MET A 118 10.75 8.36 1.07
CA MET A 118 11.66 9.32 0.46
C MET A 118 11.29 10.75 0.84
N LYS A 119 12.32 11.60 0.97
CA LYS A 119 12.17 13.00 1.35
C LYS A 119 12.92 13.91 0.37
N GLY A 120 12.53 15.19 0.34
CA GLY A 120 13.25 16.24 -0.37
C GLY A 120 13.43 16.00 -1.88
N SER A 121 14.65 16.22 -2.37
CA SER A 121 14.97 16.16 -3.80
C SER A 121 14.83 14.75 -4.39
N LEU A 122 15.17 13.70 -3.64
CA LEU A 122 15.03 12.31 -4.10
C LEU A 122 13.56 11.96 -4.31
N HIS A 123 12.69 12.29 -3.35
CA HIS A 123 11.24 12.14 -3.50
C HIS A 123 10.73 12.88 -4.73
N LYS A 124 11.12 14.16 -4.89
CA LYS A 124 10.67 14.98 -6.03
C LYS A 124 11.04 14.35 -7.38
N ARG A 125 12.27 13.80 -7.51
CA ARG A 125 12.73 13.17 -8.75
C ARG A 125 11.96 11.87 -9.05
N MET A 126 11.86 10.97 -8.08
CA MET A 126 11.15 9.69 -8.23
C MET A 126 9.64 9.88 -8.46
N HIS A 127 9.04 10.85 -7.77
CA HIS A 127 7.64 11.24 -7.99
C HIS A 127 7.43 11.83 -9.39
N SER A 128 8.35 12.68 -9.86
CA SER A 128 8.29 13.26 -11.21
C SER A 128 8.35 12.17 -12.29
N LEU A 129 9.21 11.16 -12.10
CA LEU A 129 9.26 10.01 -12.99
C LEU A 129 7.95 9.20 -12.95
N THR A 130 7.40 8.94 -11.76
CA THR A 130 6.09 8.27 -11.66
C THR A 130 5.00 9.03 -12.42
N THR A 131 4.99 10.36 -12.28
CA THR A 131 4.00 11.24 -12.92
C THR A 131 4.18 11.30 -14.44
N SER A 132 5.42 11.19 -14.95
CA SER A 132 5.65 11.19 -16.39
C SER A 132 5.03 9.96 -17.06
N PHE A 133 4.95 8.81 -16.38
CA PHE A 133 4.26 7.60 -16.86
C PHE A 133 2.74 7.65 -16.72
N ALA A 134 2.20 8.63 -16.01
CA ALA A 134 0.76 8.89 -15.90
C ALA A 134 0.29 10.01 -16.86
N ASN A 135 1.10 10.38 -17.86
CA ASN A 135 0.70 11.39 -18.84
C ASN A 135 -0.34 10.84 -19.83
N SER A 136 -1.16 11.74 -20.39
CA SER A 136 -2.30 11.37 -21.25
C SER A 136 -1.92 10.61 -22.52
N ALA A 137 -0.72 10.84 -23.08
CA ALA A 137 -0.25 10.15 -24.26
C ALA A 137 0.14 8.70 -23.95
N ILE A 138 0.93 8.47 -22.91
CA ILE A 138 1.31 7.11 -22.45
C ILE A 138 0.08 6.32 -22.04
N ILE A 139 -0.87 6.96 -21.35
CA ILE A 139 -2.12 6.32 -20.98
C ILE A 139 -2.87 5.83 -22.23
N ARG A 140 -3.06 6.72 -23.21
CA ARG A 140 -3.84 6.41 -24.42
C ARG A 140 -3.15 5.36 -25.29
N ASP A 141 -1.85 5.53 -25.54
CA ASP A 141 -1.14 4.78 -26.59
C ASP A 141 -0.59 3.43 -26.09
N HIS A 142 -0.46 3.25 -24.77
CA HIS A 142 0.11 2.03 -24.18
C HIS A 142 -0.78 1.44 -23.08
N LEU A 143 -1.11 2.22 -22.06
CA LEU A 143 -1.77 1.69 -20.86
C LEU A 143 -3.16 1.13 -21.16
N LEU A 144 -3.99 1.82 -21.96
CA LEU A 144 -5.35 1.35 -22.29
C LEU A 144 -5.34 0.02 -23.05
N LEU A 145 -4.36 -0.19 -23.94
CA LEU A 145 -4.22 -1.44 -24.68
C LEU A 145 -3.84 -2.60 -23.75
N ASP A 146 -2.91 -2.37 -22.82
CA ASP A 146 -2.53 -3.36 -21.83
C ASP A 146 -3.67 -3.67 -20.86
N ILE A 147 -4.45 -2.67 -20.45
CA ILE A 147 -5.66 -2.85 -19.62
C ILE A 147 -6.66 -3.76 -20.34
N ASP A 148 -7.09 -3.40 -21.55
CA ASP A 148 -8.10 -4.19 -22.29
C ASP A 148 -7.62 -5.62 -22.52
N ARG A 149 -6.38 -5.79 -22.97
CA ARG A 149 -5.78 -7.12 -23.21
C ARG A 149 -5.73 -7.97 -21.94
N LEU A 150 -5.23 -7.44 -20.83
CA LEU A 150 -5.05 -8.22 -19.59
C LEU A 150 -6.38 -8.50 -18.89
N VAL A 151 -7.34 -7.57 -18.94
CA VAL A 151 -8.70 -7.80 -18.43
C VAL A 151 -9.36 -8.92 -19.23
N ARG A 152 -9.34 -8.86 -20.57
CA ARG A 152 -9.90 -9.91 -21.42
C ARG A 152 -9.24 -11.27 -21.20
N LEU A 153 -7.90 -11.30 -21.18
CA LEU A 153 -7.13 -12.53 -20.94
C LEU A 153 -7.56 -13.24 -19.65
N ASN A 154 -7.76 -12.50 -18.56
CA ASN A 154 -8.22 -13.10 -17.31
C ASN A 154 -9.69 -13.49 -17.38
N MET A 155 -10.57 -12.62 -17.90
CA MET A 155 -12.00 -12.89 -18.02
C MET A 155 -12.31 -14.11 -18.90
N GLU A 156 -11.52 -14.36 -19.95
CA GLU A 156 -11.64 -15.55 -20.80
C GLU A 156 -11.34 -16.85 -20.05
N SER A 157 -10.53 -16.79 -18.99
CA SER A 157 -10.20 -17.94 -18.14
C SER A 157 -11.23 -18.23 -17.05
N TRP A 158 -12.19 -17.31 -16.82
CA TRP A 158 -13.19 -17.46 -15.77
C TRP A 158 -14.20 -18.55 -16.11
N THR A 159 -14.42 -19.47 -15.17
CA THR A 159 -15.42 -20.54 -15.32
C THR A 159 -16.37 -20.55 -14.12
N GLY A 160 -17.65 -20.30 -14.37
CA GLY A 160 -18.67 -20.28 -13.32
C GLY A 160 -18.48 -19.15 -12.30
N ARG A 161 -18.36 -19.49 -11.02
CA ARG A 161 -18.23 -18.51 -9.93
C ARG A 161 -16.76 -18.17 -9.71
N VAL A 162 -16.46 -16.87 -9.64
CA VAL A 162 -15.10 -16.35 -9.38
C VAL A 162 -15.05 -15.59 -8.07
N LEU A 163 -13.88 -15.64 -7.42
CA LEU A 163 -13.58 -14.79 -6.29
C LEU A 163 -13.09 -13.44 -6.82
N LEU A 164 -14.03 -12.51 -7.01
CA LEU A 164 -13.77 -11.25 -7.72
C LEU A 164 -12.58 -10.46 -7.18
N MET A 165 -12.41 -10.40 -5.85
CA MET A 165 -11.27 -9.71 -5.23
C MET A 165 -9.93 -10.35 -5.63
N GLU A 166 -9.86 -11.67 -5.72
CA GLU A 166 -8.65 -12.39 -6.13
C GLU A 166 -8.33 -12.14 -7.61
N GLU A 167 -9.36 -12.19 -8.47
CA GLU A 167 -9.22 -11.90 -9.91
C GLU A 167 -8.84 -10.44 -10.16
N ALA A 168 -9.45 -9.50 -9.45
CA ALA A 168 -9.11 -8.07 -9.54
C ALA A 168 -7.65 -7.84 -9.10
N LYS A 169 -7.23 -8.44 -7.99
CA LYS A 169 -5.83 -8.40 -7.49
C LYS A 169 -4.84 -8.97 -8.51
N LYS A 170 -5.18 -10.08 -9.16
CA LYS A 170 -4.38 -10.69 -10.21
C LYS A 170 -4.24 -9.78 -11.42
N ILE A 171 -5.35 -9.24 -11.94
CA ILE A 171 -5.36 -8.33 -13.10
C ILE A 171 -4.51 -7.09 -12.81
N THR A 172 -4.72 -6.44 -11.67
CA THR A 172 -4.01 -5.20 -11.35
C THR A 172 -2.53 -5.43 -11.07
N PHE A 173 -2.17 -6.57 -10.45
CA PHE A 173 -0.76 -6.94 -10.30
C PHE A 173 -0.07 -7.15 -11.65
N GLN A 174 -0.70 -7.90 -12.56
CA GLN A 174 -0.18 -8.13 -13.91
C GLN A 174 0.00 -6.82 -14.67
N LEU A 175 -0.97 -5.91 -14.58
CA LEU A 175 -0.87 -4.59 -15.19
C LEU A 175 0.31 -3.80 -14.61
N THR A 176 0.48 -3.77 -13.29
CA THR A 176 1.61 -3.07 -12.66
C THR A 176 2.94 -3.66 -13.09
N VAL A 177 3.06 -4.99 -13.12
CA VAL A 177 4.27 -5.68 -13.61
C VAL A 177 4.55 -5.32 -15.07
N LYS A 178 3.53 -5.31 -15.92
CA LYS A 178 3.66 -4.92 -17.33
C LYS A 178 4.17 -3.48 -17.48
N GLN A 179 3.59 -2.53 -16.73
CA GLN A 179 3.97 -1.12 -16.81
C GLN A 179 5.35 -0.82 -16.21
N LEU A 180 5.72 -1.52 -15.12
CA LEU A 180 7.01 -1.29 -14.47
C LEU A 180 8.18 -1.90 -15.24
N MET A 181 8.01 -3.11 -15.78
CA MET A 181 9.13 -3.92 -16.26
C MET A 181 8.89 -4.67 -17.58
N SER A 182 7.77 -4.43 -18.26
CA SER A 182 7.40 -5.04 -19.55
C SER A 182 7.26 -6.57 -19.54
N PHE A 183 6.98 -7.18 -18.39
CA PHE A 183 6.70 -8.61 -18.31
C PHE A 183 5.21 -8.90 -18.54
N ASP A 184 4.92 -9.91 -19.35
CA ASP A 184 3.59 -10.48 -19.52
C ASP A 184 3.33 -11.61 -18.50
N PRO A 185 2.07 -11.98 -18.24
CA PRO A 185 1.74 -13.04 -17.30
C PRO A 185 2.45 -14.35 -17.63
N CYS A 186 3.22 -14.86 -16.67
CA CYS A 186 3.91 -16.13 -16.71
C CYS A 186 4.17 -16.66 -15.30
N GLU A 187 4.68 -17.89 -15.19
CA GLU A 187 4.97 -18.54 -13.91
C GLU A 187 5.84 -17.67 -12.97
N TRP A 188 6.83 -16.97 -13.53
CA TRP A 188 7.68 -16.06 -12.73
C TRP A 188 6.88 -14.91 -12.13
N THR A 189 6.02 -14.24 -12.92
CA THR A 189 5.19 -13.13 -12.42
C THR A 189 4.17 -13.59 -11.39
N GLU A 190 3.64 -14.81 -11.52
CA GLU A 190 2.72 -15.39 -10.54
C GLU A 190 3.42 -15.72 -9.22
N ASN A 191 4.65 -16.26 -9.28
CA ASN A 191 5.45 -16.52 -8.09
C ASN A 191 5.87 -15.22 -7.40
N LEU A 192 6.22 -14.19 -8.17
CA LEU A 192 6.47 -12.85 -7.62
C LEU A 192 5.23 -12.31 -6.90
N MET A 193 4.04 -12.45 -7.49
CA MET A 193 2.77 -12.04 -6.87
C MET A 193 2.54 -12.76 -5.54
N LYS A 194 2.70 -14.09 -5.51
CA LYS A 194 2.51 -14.89 -4.28
C LYS A 194 3.45 -14.48 -3.15
N GLU A 195 4.73 -14.25 -3.46
CA GLU A 195 5.68 -13.74 -2.47
C GLU A 195 5.33 -12.32 -2.05
N TYR A 196 4.86 -11.48 -2.98
CA TYR A 196 4.46 -10.12 -2.68
C TYR A 196 3.24 -10.04 -1.74
N MET A 197 2.28 -10.94 -1.88
CA MET A 197 1.13 -11.05 -0.97
C MET A 197 1.58 -11.23 0.50
N LEU A 198 2.60 -12.05 0.72
CA LEU A 198 3.17 -12.26 2.06
C LEU A 198 3.82 -11.00 2.63
N VAL A 199 4.31 -10.08 1.78
CA VAL A 199 4.82 -8.77 2.21
C VAL A 199 3.67 -7.91 2.73
N ILE A 200 2.56 -7.84 1.98
CA ILE A 200 1.38 -7.04 2.34
C ILE A 200 0.76 -7.50 3.67
N GLU A 201 0.69 -8.81 3.89
CA GLU A 201 0.22 -9.38 5.17
C GLU A 201 1.00 -8.85 6.40
N GLY A 202 2.24 -8.40 6.20
CA GLY A 202 3.09 -7.86 7.26
C GLY A 202 2.79 -6.41 7.66
N PHE A 203 2.07 -5.63 6.86
CA PHE A 203 1.88 -4.18 7.06
C PHE A 203 1.13 -3.86 8.36
N PHE A 204 0.09 -4.62 8.70
CA PHE A 204 -0.75 -4.40 9.88
C PHE A 204 -0.41 -5.37 11.01
N THR A 205 0.88 -5.59 11.26
CA THR A 205 1.37 -6.48 12.32
C THR A 205 2.34 -5.78 13.26
N ILE A 206 2.60 -6.39 14.41
CA ILE A 206 3.64 -5.90 15.32
C ILE A 206 5.01 -6.09 14.63
N PRO A 207 5.82 -5.03 14.47
CA PRO A 207 7.08 -5.08 13.72
C PRO A 207 8.24 -5.74 14.49
N LEU A 208 7.96 -6.86 15.16
CA LEU A 208 8.91 -7.63 15.95
C LEU A 208 8.82 -9.12 15.55
N PRO A 209 9.80 -9.65 14.78
CA PRO A 209 9.74 -11.02 14.24
C PRO A 209 9.65 -12.12 15.30
N ILE A 210 10.06 -11.83 16.54
CA ILE A 210 9.96 -12.74 17.68
C ILE A 210 8.50 -12.89 18.13
N PHE A 211 7.70 -11.82 18.06
CA PHE A 211 6.32 -11.79 18.53
C PHE A 211 5.28 -11.95 17.42
N SER A 212 5.69 -11.92 16.14
CA SER A 212 4.80 -12.06 14.99
C SER A 212 5.38 -13.00 13.93
N ALA A 213 4.81 -14.20 13.82
CA ALA A 213 5.17 -15.16 12.78
C ALA A 213 4.84 -14.62 11.38
N THR A 214 3.72 -13.91 11.24
CA THR A 214 3.33 -13.22 10.00
C THR A 214 4.39 -12.19 9.60
N TYR A 215 4.85 -11.35 10.53
CA TYR A 215 5.88 -10.36 10.22
C TYR A 215 7.22 -11.01 9.84
N ARG A 216 7.59 -12.11 10.52
CA ARG A 216 8.78 -12.89 10.16
C ARG A 216 8.70 -13.42 8.72
N ARG A 217 7.54 -13.95 8.33
CA ARG A 217 7.30 -14.42 6.96
C ARG A 217 7.35 -13.27 5.96
N ALA A 218 6.75 -12.13 6.29
CA ALA A 218 6.77 -10.93 5.45
C ALA A 218 8.19 -10.42 5.19
N ILE A 219 9.07 -10.41 6.19
CA ILE A 219 10.50 -10.05 6.00
C ILE A 219 11.20 -11.02 5.04
N GLN A 220 10.95 -12.33 5.17
CA GLN A 220 11.55 -13.33 4.29
C GLN A 220 11.05 -13.16 2.85
N ALA A 221 9.75 -12.93 2.68
CA ALA A 221 9.14 -12.67 1.38
C ALA A 221 9.67 -11.37 0.75
N ARG A 222 9.78 -10.30 1.54
CA ARG A 222 10.38 -9.02 1.11
C ARG A 222 11.78 -9.23 0.55
N ARG A 223 12.60 -10.05 1.22
CA ARG A 223 13.95 -10.38 0.73
C ARG A 223 13.90 -11.08 -0.63
N LYS A 224 13.06 -12.10 -0.81
CA LYS A 224 12.91 -12.81 -2.08
C LYS A 224 12.43 -11.89 -3.20
N VAL A 225 11.45 -11.04 -2.93
CA VAL A 225 10.95 -10.03 -3.88
C VAL A 225 12.08 -9.07 -4.27
N ALA A 226 12.82 -8.54 -3.29
CA ALA A 226 13.95 -7.64 -3.56
C ALA A 226 15.07 -8.33 -4.37
N GLU A 227 15.38 -9.60 -4.09
CA GLU A 227 16.34 -10.40 -4.86
C GLU A 227 15.86 -10.59 -6.32
N ALA A 228 14.58 -10.95 -6.52
CA ALA A 228 14.00 -11.09 -7.86
C ALA A 228 14.02 -9.78 -8.66
N LEU A 229 13.62 -8.67 -8.04
CA LEU A 229 13.68 -7.34 -8.67
C LEU A 229 15.12 -6.90 -8.94
N SER A 230 16.06 -7.21 -8.06
CA SER A 230 17.48 -6.90 -8.26
C SER A 230 18.05 -7.58 -9.50
N LEU A 231 17.64 -8.82 -9.79
CA LEU A 231 18.04 -9.51 -11.03
C LEU A 231 17.48 -8.78 -12.26
N VAL A 232 16.20 -8.40 -12.24
CA VAL A 232 15.56 -7.65 -13.33
C VAL A 232 16.27 -6.31 -13.59
N VAL A 233 16.62 -5.56 -12.54
CA VAL A 233 17.34 -4.28 -12.66
C VAL A 233 18.73 -4.49 -13.28
N ARG A 234 19.48 -5.49 -12.81
CA ARG A 234 20.83 -5.80 -13.33
C ARG A 234 20.79 -6.20 -14.79
N ASP A 235 19.86 -7.08 -15.16
CA ASP A 235 19.69 -7.51 -16.54
C ASP A 235 19.27 -6.34 -17.43
N ARG A 236 18.42 -5.43 -16.92
CA ARG A 236 18.07 -4.21 -17.65
C ARG A 236 19.27 -3.34 -17.92
N ARG A 237 20.11 -3.06 -16.92
CA ARG A 237 21.32 -2.23 -17.12
C ARG A 237 22.24 -2.80 -18.18
N ARG A 238 22.50 -4.11 -18.12
CA ARG A 238 23.31 -4.82 -19.13
C ARG A 238 22.70 -4.74 -20.52
N ALA A 239 21.38 -4.80 -20.63
CA ALA A 239 20.68 -4.67 -21.91
C ALA A 239 20.80 -3.24 -22.47
N THR A 240 20.64 -2.22 -21.62
CA THR A 240 20.87 -0.81 -21.99
C THR A 240 22.30 -0.57 -22.48
N GLU A 241 23.31 -1.16 -21.82
CA GLU A 241 24.72 -1.10 -22.26
C GLU A 241 24.94 -1.73 -23.65
N ARG A 242 24.13 -2.72 -24.03
CA ARG A 242 24.13 -3.33 -25.37
C ARG A 242 23.28 -2.56 -26.40
N GLY A 243 22.65 -1.46 -26.00
CA GLY A 243 21.77 -0.66 -26.87
C GLY A 243 20.32 -1.16 -26.95
N GLU A 244 19.92 -2.12 -26.10
CA GLU A 244 18.54 -2.58 -26.02
C GLU A 244 17.74 -1.65 -25.08
N ILE A 245 16.91 -0.79 -25.66
CA ILE A 245 16.07 0.15 -24.90
C ILE A 245 14.61 -0.33 -24.91
N LYS A 246 14.01 -0.40 -23.72
CA LYS A 246 12.56 -0.63 -23.55
C LYS A 246 11.87 0.68 -23.20
N ASN A 247 10.58 0.77 -23.52
CA ASN A 247 9.74 1.92 -23.17
C ASN A 247 8.88 1.57 -21.95
N ASP A 248 9.50 1.41 -20.79
CA ASP A 248 8.81 1.19 -19.52
C ASP A 248 9.44 2.00 -18.38
N MET A 249 8.83 1.96 -17.18
CA MET A 249 9.31 2.75 -16.05
C MET A 249 10.73 2.38 -15.62
N LEU A 250 11.08 1.10 -15.64
CA LEU A 250 12.42 0.66 -15.30
C LEU A 250 13.48 1.22 -16.25
N ALA A 251 13.18 1.35 -17.55
CA ALA A 251 14.09 2.00 -18.49
C ALA A 251 14.35 3.46 -18.12
N ALA A 252 13.30 4.22 -17.79
CA ALA A 252 13.45 5.61 -17.36
C ALA A 252 14.22 5.75 -16.03
N LEU A 253 14.02 4.82 -15.08
CA LEU A 253 14.77 4.80 -13.83
C LEU A 253 16.27 4.51 -14.05
N VAL A 254 16.60 3.66 -15.02
CA VAL A 254 17.98 3.33 -15.35
C VAL A 254 18.69 4.47 -16.11
N ASP A 255 17.96 5.18 -16.98
CA ASP A 255 18.48 6.28 -17.82
C ASP A 255 18.53 7.65 -17.12
N GLU A 256 17.95 7.76 -15.91
CA GLU A 256 17.86 9.01 -15.18
C GLU A 256 19.24 9.67 -14.94
N GLN A 257 19.33 10.97 -15.28
CA GLN A 257 20.54 11.78 -15.11
C GLN A 257 20.96 11.87 -13.64
N GLY A 258 22.20 11.49 -13.35
CA GLY A 258 22.72 11.41 -11.97
C GLY A 258 22.49 10.07 -11.28
N GLY A 259 21.88 9.09 -11.97
CA GLY A 259 21.91 7.66 -11.69
C GLY A 259 21.34 7.23 -10.33
N PHE A 260 20.21 6.52 -10.33
CA PHE A 260 19.77 5.82 -9.13
C PHE A 260 20.59 4.55 -8.89
N SER A 261 20.83 4.22 -7.63
CA SER A 261 21.42 2.92 -7.27
C SER A 261 20.42 1.78 -7.48
N ASP A 262 20.91 0.55 -7.64
CA ASP A 262 20.05 -0.62 -7.76
C ASP A 262 19.12 -0.76 -6.55
N GLU A 263 19.60 -0.45 -5.36
CA GLU A 263 18.80 -0.48 -4.13
C GLU A 263 17.65 0.55 -4.18
N GLN A 264 17.91 1.77 -4.68
CA GLN A 264 16.88 2.78 -4.84
C GLN A 264 15.80 2.36 -5.84
N ILE A 265 16.20 1.77 -6.97
CA ILE A 265 15.28 1.28 -8.00
C ILE A 265 14.45 0.11 -7.45
N VAL A 266 15.08 -0.84 -6.74
CA VAL A 266 14.40 -2.02 -6.18
C VAL A 266 13.38 -1.63 -5.12
N ASP A 267 13.74 -0.82 -4.14
CA ASP A 267 12.81 -0.35 -3.10
C ASP A 267 11.65 0.46 -3.71
N PHE A 268 11.94 1.27 -4.74
CA PHE A 268 10.91 2.03 -5.46
C PHE A 268 9.93 1.14 -6.23
N MET A 269 10.45 0.18 -7.01
CA MET A 269 9.61 -0.82 -7.71
C MET A 269 8.79 -1.65 -6.73
N LEU A 270 9.41 -2.07 -5.62
CA LEU A 270 8.73 -2.81 -4.56
C LEU A 270 7.56 -2.01 -3.98
N ALA A 271 7.73 -0.70 -3.77
CA ALA A 271 6.66 0.18 -3.29
C ALA A 271 5.53 0.36 -4.31
N LEU A 272 5.85 0.50 -5.60
CA LEU A 272 4.83 0.67 -6.64
C LEU A 272 4.00 -0.60 -6.91
N LEU A 273 4.55 -1.79 -6.63
CA LEU A 273 3.77 -3.03 -6.67
C LEU A 273 2.59 -3.01 -5.67
N VAL A 274 2.68 -2.29 -4.53
CA VAL A 274 1.56 -2.14 -3.57
C VAL A 274 0.44 -1.33 -4.23
N ALA A 275 0.84 -0.25 -4.90
CA ALA A 275 -0.05 0.79 -5.36
C ALA A 275 -1.04 0.30 -6.44
N GLY A 276 -0.70 -0.76 -7.18
CA GLY A 276 -1.66 -1.40 -8.09
C GLY A 276 -2.40 -2.59 -7.47
N TYR A 277 -1.81 -3.26 -6.48
CA TYR A 277 -2.35 -4.51 -5.96
C TYR A 277 -3.57 -4.30 -5.04
N GLU A 278 -3.50 -3.42 -4.05
CA GLU A 278 -4.57 -3.35 -3.01
C GLU A 278 -5.64 -2.31 -3.33
N THR A 279 -5.27 -1.14 -3.82
CA THR A 279 -6.18 0.01 -4.02
C THR A 279 -7.13 -0.22 -5.21
N THR A 280 -6.59 -0.41 -6.41
CA THR A 280 -7.37 -0.55 -7.65
C THR A 280 -8.23 -1.81 -7.61
N SER A 281 -7.70 -2.92 -7.10
CA SER A 281 -8.48 -4.17 -7.00
C SER A 281 -9.65 -4.05 -6.03
N THR A 282 -9.47 -3.34 -4.91
CA THR A 282 -10.54 -3.03 -3.96
C THR A 282 -11.60 -2.15 -4.60
N ILE A 283 -11.19 -1.08 -5.31
CA ILE A 283 -12.12 -0.20 -6.02
C ILE A 283 -12.90 -0.97 -7.09
N MET A 284 -12.24 -1.82 -7.89
CA MET A 284 -12.91 -2.68 -8.88
C MET A 284 -13.94 -3.59 -8.23
N THR A 285 -13.58 -4.24 -7.12
CA THR A 285 -14.47 -5.14 -6.40
C THR A 285 -15.67 -4.41 -5.82
N LEU A 286 -15.45 -3.25 -5.19
CA LEU A 286 -16.52 -2.40 -4.66
C LEU A 286 -17.42 -1.86 -5.77
N ALA A 287 -16.85 -1.46 -6.91
CA ALA A 287 -17.63 -1.00 -8.07
C ALA A 287 -18.60 -2.09 -8.55
N VAL A 288 -18.12 -3.33 -8.74
CA VAL A 288 -18.99 -4.45 -9.13
C VAL A 288 -20.03 -4.74 -8.05
N LYS A 289 -19.64 -4.78 -6.77
CA LYS A 289 -20.57 -5.00 -5.65
C LYS A 289 -21.69 -3.95 -5.63
N PHE A 290 -21.37 -2.67 -5.73
CA PHE A 290 -22.37 -1.62 -5.67
C PHE A 290 -23.23 -1.57 -6.93
N LEU A 291 -22.67 -1.89 -8.10
CA LEU A 291 -23.45 -2.02 -9.35
C LEU A 291 -24.42 -3.20 -9.30
N THR A 292 -24.03 -4.35 -8.73
CA THR A 292 -24.94 -5.51 -8.60
C THR A 292 -26.03 -5.28 -7.56
N GLU A 293 -25.76 -4.48 -6.53
CA GLU A 293 -26.74 -4.08 -5.51
C GLU A 293 -27.63 -2.89 -5.95
N THR A 294 -27.29 -2.22 -7.05
CA THR A 294 -28.03 -1.05 -7.57
C THR A 294 -28.51 -1.28 -9.02
N PRO A 295 -29.63 -2.00 -9.23
CA PRO A 295 -30.07 -2.42 -10.56
C PRO A 295 -30.26 -1.27 -11.57
N LEU A 296 -30.74 -0.11 -11.10
CA LEU A 296 -30.94 1.06 -11.97
C LEU A 296 -29.63 1.57 -12.56
N ALA A 297 -28.58 1.66 -11.73
CA ALA A 297 -27.25 2.09 -12.17
C ALA A 297 -26.66 1.09 -13.17
N LEU A 298 -26.86 -0.21 -12.94
CA LEU A 298 -26.40 -1.26 -13.85
C LEU A 298 -27.10 -1.20 -15.23
N VAL A 299 -28.41 -0.92 -15.27
CA VAL A 299 -29.14 -0.74 -16.53
C VAL A 299 -28.62 0.48 -17.28
N GLN A 300 -28.47 1.62 -16.60
CA GLN A 300 -27.94 2.84 -17.20
C GLN A 300 -26.53 2.64 -17.78
N LEU A 301 -25.66 1.91 -17.07
CA LEU A 301 -24.33 1.59 -17.55
C LEU A 301 -24.35 0.72 -18.81
N LYS A 302 -25.23 -0.29 -18.86
CA LYS A 302 -25.41 -1.15 -20.04
C LYS A 302 -25.95 -0.40 -21.25
N ASP A 303 -26.91 0.50 -21.04
CA ASP A 303 -27.47 1.32 -22.11
C ASP A 303 -26.43 2.30 -22.67
N TRP A 304 -25.62 2.89 -21.80
CA TRP A 304 -24.49 3.73 -22.20
C TRP A 304 -23.44 2.94 -23.00
N ASP A 305 -23.05 1.74 -22.56
CA ASP A 305 -22.09 0.87 -23.27
C ASP A 305 -22.61 0.50 -24.68
N ASN A 306 -23.90 0.13 -24.78
CA ASN A 306 -24.56 -0.15 -26.05
C ASN A 306 -24.59 1.06 -26.99
N SER A 307 -24.67 2.29 -26.46
CA SER A 307 -24.66 3.52 -27.27
C SER A 307 -23.30 3.83 -27.89
N ILE A 308 -22.20 3.37 -27.27
CA ILE A 308 -20.83 3.58 -27.74
C ILE A 308 -20.42 2.53 -28.77
N TYR A 309 -20.68 1.25 -28.48
CA TYR A 309 -20.16 0.14 -29.29
C TYR A 309 -21.20 -0.50 -30.24
N GLY A 310 -22.44 -0.03 -30.22
CA GLY A 310 -23.57 -0.65 -30.91
C GLY A 310 -23.98 -1.97 -30.26
N SER A 311 -25.23 -2.39 -30.49
CA SER A 311 -25.87 -3.59 -29.89
C SER A 311 -25.16 -4.95 -30.12
N GLY A 312 -24.04 -4.99 -30.86
CA GLY A 312 -23.28 -6.19 -31.20
C GLY A 312 -22.07 -6.49 -30.31
N THR A 313 -21.53 -5.51 -29.56
CA THR A 313 -20.29 -5.70 -28.78
C THR A 313 -20.64 -5.93 -27.31
N LYS A 314 -20.93 -7.19 -26.96
CA LYS A 314 -21.42 -7.59 -25.62
C LYS A 314 -20.30 -7.64 -24.57
N VAL A 315 -19.85 -6.51 -24.03
CA VAL A 315 -18.84 -6.48 -22.95
C VAL A 315 -19.45 -6.77 -21.56
N ILE A 316 -20.69 -6.33 -21.29
CA ILE A 316 -21.26 -6.33 -19.91
C ILE A 316 -22.24 -7.49 -19.63
N ASN A 317 -22.44 -8.44 -20.55
CA ASN A 317 -23.44 -9.51 -20.36
C ASN A 317 -23.09 -10.56 -19.30
N ASN A 318 -21.85 -10.58 -18.78
CA ASN A 318 -21.37 -11.61 -17.86
C ASN A 318 -21.32 -11.19 -16.38
N MET A 319 -21.80 -10.00 -15.99
CA MET A 319 -21.93 -9.62 -14.56
C MET A 319 -23.18 -10.23 -13.92
N ARG A 320 -23.21 -11.57 -13.76
CA ARG A 320 -24.22 -12.28 -12.97
C ARG A 320 -23.57 -13.00 -11.79
#